data_AF-A0A6A4EEL1-F1
#
_entry.id   AF-A0A6A4EEL1-F1
#
_cell.length_a   1.000
_cell.length_b   1.000
_cell.length_c   1.000
_cell.angle_alpha   90.00
_cell.angle_beta   90.00
_cell.angle_gamma   90.00
#
_symmetry.space_group_name_H-M   'P 1'
#
loop_
_entity.id
_entity.type
_entity.pdbx_description
1 polymer ?
#
loop_
_entity_poly.entity_id
_entity_poly.type
_entity_poly.pdbx_seq_one_letter_code
_entity_poly.pdbx_strand_id
1 'polypeptide(L)'
;MTDTEVDDIGPLDEADLPASGFAERLTVGSDDTAIAGSDTPLLSVVAKRSTNQLVEYLALTTSYETFWLSREALLPEYASLIETFGKAERKNKGLPELRRSARLADANAEVDDDYLLIV
;
A
#
# COMPACT_ATOMS: atom_id res chain seq x y z
N MET A 1 -44.06 33.04 -11.32
CA MET A 1 -43.77 33.61 -9.99
C MET A 1 -44.79 32.99 -9.07
N THR A 2 -44.55 31.95 -8.27
CA THR A 2 -43.38 31.21 -7.73
C THR A 2 -43.93 29.81 -7.39
N ASP A 3 -43.35 28.70 -7.87
CA ASP A 3 -42.26 27.92 -7.25
C ASP A 3 -42.72 26.92 -6.17
N THR A 4 -42.09 25.74 -6.20
CA THR A 4 -42.07 24.62 -5.24
C THR A 4 -43.07 23.46 -5.44
N GLU A 5 -42.69 22.53 -6.33
CA GLU A 5 -42.96 21.09 -6.14
C GLU A 5 -42.22 20.63 -4.88
N VAL A 6 -42.96 20.09 -3.91
CA VAL A 6 -42.39 19.32 -2.80
C VAL A 6 -42.81 17.89 -3.06
N ASP A 7 -41.95 17.13 -3.75
CA ASP A 7 -42.09 15.69 -3.83
C ASP A 7 -41.63 15.14 -2.47
N ASP A 8 -42.60 14.99 -1.55
CA ASP A 8 -42.41 14.35 -0.25
C ASP A 8 -42.29 12.84 -0.48
N ILE A 9 -41.14 12.44 -1.00
CA ILE A 9 -40.78 11.02 -1.09
C ILE A 9 -40.47 10.59 0.34
N GLY A 10 -41.45 9.92 0.96
CA GLY A 10 -41.34 9.30 2.27
C GLY A 10 -40.12 8.38 2.40
N PRO A 11 -39.84 7.87 3.61
CA PRO A 11 -38.64 7.07 3.86
C PRO A 11 -38.55 5.90 2.87
N LEU A 12 -37.42 5.82 2.18
CA LEU A 12 -37.14 4.82 1.13
C LEU A 12 -37.44 3.41 1.62
N ASP A 13 -38.20 2.64 0.83
CA ASP A 13 -38.56 1.25 1.12
C ASP A 13 -37.57 0.29 0.42
N GLU A 14 -37.52 -0.96 0.87
CA GLU A 14 -36.61 -1.99 0.33
C GLU A 14 -36.90 -2.28 -1.15
N ALA A 15 -38.12 -2.03 -1.61
CA ALA A 15 -38.53 -2.15 -3.00
C ALA A 15 -37.96 -1.04 -3.92
N ASP A 16 -37.50 0.07 -3.35
CA ASP A 16 -36.87 1.17 -4.07
C ASP A 16 -35.37 0.91 -4.34
N LEU A 17 -34.81 -0.15 -3.76
CA LEU A 17 -33.46 -0.59 -4.03
C LEU A 17 -33.40 -1.30 -5.40
N PRO A 18 -32.36 -1.04 -6.21
CA PRO A 18 -32.19 -1.76 -7.47
C PRO A 18 -32.05 -3.26 -7.19
N ALA A 19 -32.82 -4.08 -7.93
CA ALA A 19 -32.82 -5.54 -7.80
C ALA A 19 -31.43 -6.19 -7.98
N SER A 20 -30.46 -5.45 -8.52
CA SER A 20 -29.04 -5.83 -8.55
C SER A 20 -28.18 -4.74 -7.91
N GLY A 21 -28.08 -4.74 -6.58
CA GLY A 21 -27.01 -4.05 -5.87
C GLY A 21 -25.71 -4.82 -6.03
N PHE A 22 -24.76 -4.29 -6.81
CA PHE A 22 -23.41 -4.87 -6.97
C PHE A 22 -22.53 -4.51 -5.75
N ALA A 23 -23.03 -4.73 -4.54
CA ALA A 23 -22.29 -4.58 -3.30
C ALA A 23 -22.14 -5.98 -2.68
N GLU A 24 -21.06 -6.65 -3.03
CA GLU A 24 -20.64 -7.89 -2.39
C GLU A 24 -20.40 -7.61 -0.89
N ARG A 25 -21.25 -8.17 -0.02
CA ARG A 25 -21.07 -8.08 1.44
C ARG A 25 -20.06 -9.16 1.86
N LEU A 26 -18.79 -8.78 1.94
CA LEU A 26 -17.73 -9.65 2.45
C LEU A 26 -17.79 -9.70 3.99
N THR A 27 -18.21 -10.82 4.57
CA THR A 27 -18.11 -11.06 6.02
C THR A 27 -16.76 -11.72 6.32
N VAL A 28 -15.80 -10.95 6.83
CA VAL A 28 -14.50 -11.45 7.27
C VAL A 28 -14.61 -11.92 8.72
N GLY A 29 -14.42 -13.23 8.93
CA GLY A 29 -14.22 -13.82 10.25
C GLY A 29 -12.89 -13.38 10.85
N SER A 30 -12.84 -13.24 12.18
CA SER A 30 -11.67 -12.78 12.93
C SER A 30 -10.43 -13.61 12.57
N ASP A 31 -9.37 -12.90 12.17
CA ASP A 31 -7.97 -13.34 12.12
C ASP A 31 -7.43 -14.10 10.90
N ASP A 32 -7.90 -13.82 9.68
CA ASP A 32 -7.09 -14.06 8.48
C ASP A 32 -7.34 -12.99 7.40
N THR A 33 -6.46 -12.00 7.32
CA THR A 33 -6.45 -11.03 6.21
C THR A 33 -5.73 -11.65 5.02
N ALA A 34 -6.47 -12.39 4.19
CA ALA A 34 -6.03 -12.69 2.83
C ALA A 34 -6.34 -11.47 1.96
N ILE A 35 -5.31 -10.73 1.56
CA ILE A 35 -5.45 -9.70 0.52
C ILE A 35 -5.54 -10.44 -0.82
N ALA A 36 -6.76 -10.79 -1.22
CA ALA A 36 -7.04 -11.27 -2.56
C ALA A 36 -7.53 -10.09 -3.41
N GLY A 37 -6.74 -9.74 -4.43
CA GLY A 37 -7.23 -8.97 -5.58
C GLY A 37 -7.42 -7.47 -5.37
N SER A 38 -6.43 -6.77 -4.82
CA SER A 38 -6.41 -5.32 -4.94
C SER A 38 -5.21 -4.85 -5.78
N ASP A 39 -5.53 -4.39 -7.00
CA ASP A 39 -4.70 -3.46 -7.79
C ASP A 39 -4.60 -2.09 -7.08
N THR A 40 -4.52 -2.05 -5.75
CA THR A 40 -4.43 -0.79 -5.01
C THR A 40 -2.96 -0.42 -4.91
N PRO A 41 -2.49 0.61 -5.65
CA PRO A 41 -1.08 0.98 -5.62
C PRO A 41 -0.66 1.38 -4.21
N LEU A 42 0.52 0.92 -3.79
CA LEU A 42 1.12 1.33 -2.54
C LEU A 42 1.71 2.73 -2.67
N LEU A 43 1.39 3.60 -1.72
CA LEU A 43 1.84 4.98 -1.68
C LEU A 43 3.20 5.11 -0.99
N SER A 44 3.38 4.46 0.17
CA SER A 44 4.62 4.57 0.94
C SER A 44 4.75 3.47 1.99
N VAL A 45 5.98 3.26 2.46
CA VAL A 45 6.27 2.47 3.66
C VAL A 45 6.47 3.44 4.83
N VAL A 46 5.71 3.25 5.91
CA VAL A 46 5.68 4.17 7.05
C VAL A 46 6.33 3.62 8.31
N ALA A 47 6.44 2.29 8.42
CA ALA A 47 7.09 1.63 9.54
C ALA A 47 7.72 0.30 9.13
N LYS A 48 8.61 -0.20 9.99
CA LYS A 48 9.24 -1.52 9.86
C LYS A 48 9.24 -2.20 11.22
N ARG A 49 8.93 -3.49 11.25
CA ARG A 49 9.08 -4.34 12.44
C ARG A 49 9.84 -5.62 12.09
N SER A 50 10.35 -6.28 13.13
CA SER A 50 10.97 -7.60 13.04
C SER A 50 10.23 -8.52 13.99
N THR A 51 9.47 -9.47 13.44
CA THR A 51 8.67 -10.44 14.19
C THR A 51 9.23 -11.82 13.88
N ASN A 52 9.65 -12.59 14.90
CA ASN A 52 10.21 -13.93 14.70
C ASN A 52 11.35 -14.00 13.67
N GLN A 53 12.21 -12.97 13.63
CA GLN A 53 13.30 -12.79 12.64
C GLN A 53 12.85 -12.49 11.20
N LEU A 54 11.55 -12.42 10.95
CA LEU A 54 10.98 -11.97 9.68
C LEU A 54 10.80 -10.46 9.71
N VAL A 55 11.21 -9.80 8.63
CA VAL A 55 11.05 -8.36 8.48
C VAL A 55 9.73 -8.07 7.78
N GLU A 56 8.90 -7.28 8.45
CA GLU A 56 7.64 -6.78 7.90
C GLU A 56 7.68 -5.26 7.82
N TYR A 57 7.01 -4.73 6.81
CA TYR A 57 6.90 -3.32 6.52
C TYR A 57 5.42 -2.91 6.59
N LEU A 58 5.15 -1.79 7.24
CA LEU A 58 3.82 -1.20 7.25
C LEU A 58 3.67 -0.35 6.00
N ALA A 59 2.90 -0.85 5.04
CA ALA A 59 2.62 -0.18 3.78
C ALA A 59 1.31 0.61 3.87
N LEU A 60 1.33 1.83 3.33
CA LEU A 60 0.17 2.71 3.17
C LEU A 60 -0.32 2.63 1.72
N THR A 61 -1.60 2.35 1.53
CA THR A 61 -2.25 2.31 0.21
C THR A 61 -2.76 3.68 -0.22
N THR A 62 -3.18 3.83 -1.49
CA THR A 62 -3.90 5.03 -1.94
C THR A 62 -5.29 5.20 -1.33
N SER A 63 -5.91 4.13 -0.82
CA SER A 63 -7.12 4.20 0.01
C SER A 63 -6.84 4.73 1.43
N TYR A 64 -5.59 5.11 1.74
CA TYR A 64 -5.11 5.51 3.06
C TYR A 64 -5.25 4.42 4.13
N GLU A 65 -5.34 3.16 3.71
CA GLU A 65 -5.35 2.01 4.58
C GLU A 65 -3.91 1.51 4.79
N THR A 66 -3.66 0.85 5.91
CA THR A 66 -2.31 0.37 6.26
C THR A 66 -2.28 -1.12 6.55
N PHE A 67 -1.29 -1.81 5.98
CA PHE A 67 -1.13 -3.26 6.11
C PHE A 67 0.32 -3.63 6.41
N TRP A 68 0.50 -4.65 7.26
CA TRP A 68 1.81 -5.26 7.44
C TRP A 68 2.05 -6.26 6.31
N LEU A 69 3.08 -5.99 5.51
CA LEU A 69 3.48 -6.83 4.39
C LEU A 69 4.89 -7.38 4.64
N SER A 70 5.10 -8.63 4.26
CA SER A 70 6.44 -9.21 4.30
C SER A 70 7.32 -8.56 3.25
N ARG A 71 8.65 -8.66 3.42
CA ARG A 71 9.59 -8.15 2.42
C ARG A 71 9.38 -8.80 1.06
N GLU A 72 9.05 -10.09 1.05
CA GLU A 72 8.83 -10.87 -0.17
C GLU A 72 7.58 -10.41 -0.92
N ALA A 73 6.54 -9.96 -0.23
CA ALA A 73 5.31 -9.43 -0.85
C ALA A 73 5.49 -8.04 -1.49
N LEU A 74 6.55 -7.32 -1.12
CA LEU A 74 6.87 -5.99 -1.64
C LEU A 74 7.89 -6.01 -2.78
N LEU A 75 8.55 -7.15 -3.02
CA LEU A 75 9.60 -7.26 -4.02
C LEU A 75 9.12 -8.08 -5.23
N PRO A 76 9.53 -7.69 -6.45
CA PRO A 76 10.39 -6.54 -6.78
C PRO A 76 9.66 -5.19 -6.89
N GLU A 77 8.34 -5.19 -7.10
CA GLU A 77 7.58 -4.04 -7.61
C GLU A 77 7.67 -2.78 -6.74
N TYR A 78 7.79 -2.95 -5.41
CA TYR A 78 7.83 -1.87 -4.44
C TYR A 78 9.19 -1.73 -3.73
N ALA A 79 10.27 -2.26 -4.34
CA ALA A 79 11.62 -2.16 -3.80
C ALA A 79 12.03 -0.72 -3.45
N SER A 80 11.72 0.22 -4.34
CA SER A 80 12.02 1.65 -4.18
C SER A 80 11.39 2.26 -2.92
N LEU A 81 10.21 1.80 -2.49
CA LEU A 81 9.56 2.26 -1.26
C LEU A 81 10.32 1.79 -0.01
N ILE A 82 10.86 0.57 -0.04
CA ILE A 82 11.68 0.03 1.05
C ILE A 82 13.00 0.81 1.15
N GLU A 83 13.63 1.10 0.02
CA GLU A 83 14.90 1.83 -0.03
C GLU A 83 14.77 3.27 0.45
N THR A 84 13.76 3.98 -0.05
CA THR A 84 13.48 5.37 0.35
C THR A 84 13.18 5.46 1.84
N PHE A 85 12.36 4.55 2.38
CA PHE A 85 12.13 4.43 3.81
C PHE A 85 13.43 4.16 4.59
N GLY A 86 14.24 3.20 4.13
CA GLY A 86 15.52 2.86 4.75
C GLY A 86 16.50 4.05 4.77
N LYS A 87 16.55 4.83 3.69
CA LYS A 87 17.39 6.05 3.61
C LYS A 87 16.89 7.13 4.57
N ALA A 88 15.58 7.36 4.65
CA ALA A 88 14.98 8.31 5.58
C ALA A 88 15.25 7.93 7.04
N GLU A 89 15.08 6.65 7.40
CA GLU A 89 15.38 6.10 8.73
C GLU A 89 16.85 6.30 9.12
N ARG A 90 17.79 6.06 8.19
CA ARG A 90 19.22 6.30 8.44
C ARG A 90 19.53 7.76 8.66
N LYS A 91 18.95 8.65 7.84
CA LYS A 91 19.08 10.10 8.00
C LYS A 91 18.56 10.55 9.35
N ASN A 92 17.42 10.03 9.79
CA ASN A 92 16.84 10.32 11.11
C ASN A 92 17.77 9.86 12.25
N LYS A 93 18.42 8.71 12.09
CA LYS A 93 19.41 8.18 13.04
C LYS A 93 20.80 8.84 12.93
N GLY A 94 20.97 9.85 12.07
CA GLY A 94 22.26 10.49 11.84
C GLY A 94 23.32 9.55 11.24
N LEU A 95 22.90 8.43 10.65
CA LEU A 95 23.82 7.46 10.06
C LEU A 95 24.30 7.97 8.69
N PRO A 96 25.59 7.80 8.37
CA PRO A 96 26.08 8.11 7.04
C PRO A 96 25.39 7.26 5.98
N GLU A 97 25.28 7.83 4.78
CA GLU A 97 24.80 7.11 3.59
C GLU A 97 25.63 5.84 3.39
N LEU A 98 24.96 4.78 2.94
CA LEU A 98 25.61 3.52 2.62
C LEU A 98 26.57 3.76 1.46
N ARG A 99 27.86 3.85 1.77
CA ARG A 99 28.89 4.03 0.75
C ARG A 99 29.04 2.73 -0.02
N ARG A 100 28.82 2.79 -1.33
CA ARG A 100 29.23 1.74 -2.25
C ARG A 100 30.74 1.56 -2.15
N SER A 101 31.18 0.37 -1.77
CA SER A 101 32.60 0.10 -1.67
C SER A 101 33.16 -0.25 -3.05
N ALA A 102 34.25 0.39 -3.46
CA ALA A 102 34.90 0.11 -4.75
C ALA A 102 35.40 -1.35 -4.88
N ARG A 103 35.58 -2.04 -3.76
CA ARG A 103 35.98 -3.46 -3.70
C ARG A 103 34.84 -4.43 -4.01
N LEU A 104 33.60 -3.96 -4.01
CA LEU A 104 32.39 -4.73 -4.30
C LEU A 104 31.70 -4.16 -5.53
N ALA A 105 32.47 -3.86 -6.58
CA ALA A 105 31.97 -3.23 -7.81
C ALA A 105 30.85 -4.07 -8.47
N ASP A 106 31.02 -5.39 -8.58
CA ASP A 106 30.02 -6.28 -9.18
C ASP A 106 28.71 -6.32 -8.39
N ALA A 107 28.77 -6.38 -7.05
CA ALA A 107 27.59 -6.35 -6.18
C ALA A 107 26.92 -4.96 -6.12
N ASN A 108 27.65 -3.88 -6.44
CA ASN A 108 27.06 -2.55 -6.57
C ASN A 108 26.37 -2.35 -7.93
N ALA A 109 26.76 -3.10 -8.97
CA ALA A 109 26.21 -2.98 -10.32
C ALA A 109 24.77 -3.55 -10.41
N GLU A 110 24.49 -4.65 -9.70
CA GLU A 110 23.15 -5.27 -9.62
C GLU A 110 22.08 -4.35 -8.99
N VAL A 111 22.48 -3.29 -8.29
CA VAL A 111 21.58 -2.30 -7.66
C VAL A 111 21.26 -1.13 -8.61
N ASP A 112 21.98 -0.97 -9.72
CA ASP A 112 21.74 0.13 -10.69
C ASP A 112 20.71 -0.21 -11.78
N ASP A 113 20.23 -1.46 -11.86
CA ASP A 113 19.38 -1.90 -12.98
C ASP A 113 17.88 -1.55 -12.84
N ASP A 114 17.41 -1.06 -11.67
CA ASP A 114 16.00 -0.66 -11.48
C ASP A 114 15.70 0.83 -11.72
N TYR A 115 16.66 1.60 -12.24
CA TYR A 115 16.43 2.96 -12.76
C TYR A 115 16.49 3.05 -14.29
N LEU A 116 16.22 1.94 -15.01
CA LEU A 116 16.01 1.97 -16.46
C LEU A 116 14.55 2.30 -16.80
N LEU A 117 14.29 3.61 -16.89
CA LEU A 117 13.31 4.28 -17.77
C LEU A 117 12.35 3.34 -18.55
N ILE A 118 11.06 3.35 -18.17
CA ILE A 118 9.99 3.19 -19.16
C ILE A 118 9.62 4.59 -19.63
N VAL A 119 10.04 4.87 -20.87
CA VAL A 119 9.74 6.03 -21.72
C VAL A 119 8.28 6.05 -22.12
#